data_AF-A0A7S0BSS4-F1
#
_entry.id   AF-A0A7S0BSS4-F1
#
_cell.length_a   1.000
_cell.length_b   1.000
_cell.length_c   1.000
_cell.angle_alpha   90.00
_cell.angle_beta   90.00
_cell.angle_gamma   90.00
#
_symmetry.space_group_name_H-M   'P 1'
#
loop_
_entity.id
_entity.type
_entity.pdbx_description
1 polymer ?
#
loop_
_entity_poly.entity_id
_entity_poly.type
_entity_poly.pdbx_seq_one_letter_code
_entity_poly.pdbx_strand_id
1 'polypeptide(L)'
;MGVTGLLPLLKPICSKTHLENFRRMRVGIDAYSWLHKGAHGCAVDLCTSSPTTGYVSYFSHRLRMLLHYGIVPVVVFDGDRLPMKSNEESERKRRREANLKKGKEALKEGRNGEAQEFFK
;
A
#
# COMPACT_ATOMS: atom_id res chain seq x y z
N MET A 1 -9.33 3.45 0.23
CA MET A 1 -8.90 4.65 -0.49
C MET A 1 -9.69 4.70 -1.79
N GLY A 2 -10.31 5.84 -2.12
CA GLY A 2 -11.06 6.02 -3.37
C GLY A 2 -12.58 5.95 -3.19
N VAL A 3 -13.29 5.91 -4.32
CA VAL A 3 -14.76 5.88 -4.37
C VAL A 3 -15.26 4.47 -4.07
N THR A 4 -15.93 4.30 -2.93
CA THR A 4 -16.50 3.02 -2.50
C THR A 4 -17.53 2.52 -3.53
N GLY A 5 -17.43 1.24 -3.91
CA GLY A 5 -18.39 0.59 -4.82
C GLY A 5 -18.21 0.90 -6.31
N LEU A 6 -17.27 1.77 -6.71
CA LEU A 6 -17.11 2.15 -8.11
C LEU A 6 -16.64 1.01 -9.02
N LEU A 7 -15.60 0.26 -8.62
CA LEU A 7 -15.03 -0.79 -9.46
C LEU A 7 -16.04 -1.90 -9.86
N PRO A 8 -16.88 -2.43 -8.93
CA PRO A 8 -17.97 -3.34 -9.30
C PRO A 8 -18.92 -2.79 -10.37
N LEU A 9 -19.25 -1.49 -10.33
CA LEU A 9 -20.13 -0.84 -11.30
C LEU A 9 -19.48 -0.72 -12.68
N LEU A 10 -18.16 -0.53 -12.73
CA LEU A 10 -17.40 -0.43 -13.99
C LEU A 10 -17.05 -1.79 -14.60
N LYS A 11 -17.33 -2.91 -13.91
CA LYS A 11 -16.95 -4.26 -14.36
C LYS A 11 -17.37 -4.58 -15.81
N PRO A 12 -18.56 -4.19 -16.31
CA PRO A 12 -18.96 -4.46 -17.70
C PRO A 12 -18.06 -3.79 -18.76
N ILE A 13 -17.38 -2.70 -18.42
CA ILE A 13 -16.48 -1.97 -19.32
C ILE A 13 -14.99 -2.23 -19.03
N CYS A 14 -14.68 -3.09 -18.07
CA CYS A 14 -13.30 -3.46 -17.75
C CYS A 14 -12.81 -4.58 -18.67
N SER A 15 -11.67 -4.38 -19.31
CA SER A 15 -10.97 -5.42 -20.07
C SER A 15 -9.71 -5.87 -19.33
N LYS A 16 -9.52 -7.18 -19.20
CA LYS A 16 -8.24 -7.73 -18.73
C LYS A 16 -7.20 -7.55 -19.83
N THR A 17 -6.00 -7.13 -19.45
CA THR A 17 -4.89 -6.91 -20.38
C THR A 17 -3.58 -7.34 -19.74
N HIS A 18 -2.57 -7.58 -20.57
CA HIS A 18 -1.23 -7.95 -20.13
C HIS A 18 -0.28 -6.76 -20.25
N LEU A 19 0.76 -6.72 -19.42
CA LEU A 19 1.71 -5.60 -19.38
C LEU A 19 2.54 -5.46 -20.67
N GLU A 20 2.74 -6.58 -21.37
CA GLU A 20 3.36 -6.60 -22.71
C GLU A 20 2.68 -5.63 -23.69
N ASN A 21 1.36 -5.42 -23.57
CA ASN A 21 0.60 -4.52 -24.44
C ASN A 21 0.95 -3.03 -24.23
N PHE A 22 1.73 -2.70 -23.21
CA PHE A 22 2.17 -1.34 -22.88
C PHE A 22 3.67 -1.14 -23.10
N ARG A 23 4.35 -2.06 -23.79
CA ARG A 23 5.78 -1.94 -24.12
C ARG A 23 6.08 -0.59 -24.79
N ARG A 24 7.17 0.07 -24.38
CA ARG A 24 7.62 1.41 -24.79
C ARG A 24 6.69 2.57 -24.37
N MET A 25 5.61 2.31 -23.63
CA MET A 25 4.77 3.37 -23.08
C MET A 25 5.30 3.87 -21.74
N ARG A 26 4.91 5.11 -21.39
CA ARG A 26 5.09 5.68 -20.05
C ARG A 26 3.84 5.43 -19.21
N VAL A 27 4.01 4.93 -17.99
CA VAL A 27 2.89 4.63 -17.08
C VAL A 27 3.10 5.33 -15.74
N GLY A 28 2.10 6.11 -15.32
CA GLY A 28 2.05 6.72 -14.00
C GLY A 28 1.72 5.70 -12.92
N ILE A 29 2.46 5.72 -11.82
CA ILE A 29 2.29 4.81 -10.68
C ILE A 29 2.02 5.65 -9.44
N ASP A 30 0.86 5.41 -8.82
CA ASP A 30 0.61 5.85 -7.43
C ASP A 30 1.52 5.04 -6.50
N ALA A 31 2.55 5.69 -5.97
CA ALA A 31 3.56 5.06 -5.14
C ALA A 31 3.00 4.60 -3.79
N TYR A 32 2.08 5.36 -3.19
CA TYR A 32 1.53 5.06 -1.87
C TYR A 32 0.74 3.75 -1.88
N SER A 33 0.05 3.46 -2.99
CA SER A 33 -0.64 2.17 -3.18
C SER A 33 0.32 0.97 -3.09
N TRP A 34 1.52 1.08 -3.66
CA TRP A 34 2.53 0.01 -3.62
C TRP A 34 3.26 -0.03 -2.28
N LEU A 35 3.64 1.12 -1.73
CA LEU A 35 4.29 1.19 -0.41
C LEU A 35 3.39 0.63 0.69
N HIS A 36 2.09 0.93 0.65
CA HIS A 36 1.13 0.38 1.59
C HIS A 36 1.09 -1.16 1.53
N LYS A 37 1.05 -1.74 0.33
CA LYS A 37 1.08 -3.20 0.15
C LYS A 37 2.42 -3.81 0.58
N GLY A 38 3.53 -3.12 0.34
CA GLY A 38 4.85 -3.54 0.82
C GLY A 38 4.97 -3.49 2.34
N ALA A 39 4.42 -2.46 2.97
CA ALA A 39 4.41 -2.28 4.42
C ALA A 39 3.63 -3.40 5.13
N HIS A 40 2.53 -3.89 4.54
CA HIS A 40 1.80 -5.06 5.05
C HIS A 40 2.68 -6.31 5.19
N GLY A 41 3.63 -6.51 4.28
CA GLY A 41 4.56 -7.64 4.31
C GLY A 41 5.63 -7.56 5.41
N CYS A 42 5.83 -6.37 6.00
CA CYS A 42 6.79 -6.12 7.08
C CYS A 42 6.16 -5.30 8.23
N ALA A 43 4.85 -5.47 8.42
CA ALA A 43 4.06 -4.63 9.32
C ALA A 43 4.48 -4.79 10.78
N VAL A 44 4.80 -6.02 11.19
CA VAL A 44 5.31 -6.32 12.53
C VAL A 44 6.60 -5.54 12.79
N ASP A 45 7.60 -5.68 11.91
CA ASP A 45 8.89 -5.00 12.05
C ASP A 45 8.72 -3.47 12.13
N LEU A 46 7.89 -2.90 11.24
CA LEU A 46 7.59 -1.47 11.25
C LEU A 46 6.94 -1.01 12.57
N CYS A 47 5.99 -1.79 13.09
CA CYS A 47 5.24 -1.45 14.30
C CYS A 47 6.02 -1.68 15.61
N THR A 48 7.02 -2.57 15.58
CA THR A 48 7.96 -2.82 16.68
C THR A 48 9.26 -2.03 16.56
N SER A 49 9.40 -1.19 15.54
CA SER A 49 10.60 -0.41 15.25
C SER A 49 11.85 -1.27 14.99
N SER A 50 11.65 -2.48 14.47
CA SER A 50 12.73 -3.34 13.97
C SER A 50 13.14 -2.83 12.57
N PRO A 51 14.45 -2.73 12.28
CA PRO A 51 14.92 -2.33 10.95
C PRO A 51 14.38 -3.28 9.87
N THR A 52 13.76 -2.74 8.83
CA THR A 52 13.24 -3.52 7.71
C THR A 52 13.32 -2.74 6.40
N THR A 53 13.55 -3.47 5.31
CA THR A 53 13.53 -2.95 3.94
C THR A 53 12.49 -3.67 3.09
N GLY A 54 11.61 -4.46 3.70
CA GLY A 54 10.63 -5.31 2.99
C GLY A 54 9.76 -4.52 2.02
N TYR A 55 9.29 -3.34 2.43
CA TYR A 55 8.51 -2.44 1.58
C TYR A 55 9.30 -1.90 0.37
N VAL A 56 10.60 -1.61 0.53
CA VAL A 56 11.48 -1.16 -0.56
C VAL A 56 11.75 -2.30 -1.54
N SER A 57 12.01 -3.50 -1.03
CA SER A 57 12.22 -4.71 -1.82
C SER A 57 10.99 -5.05 -2.66
N TYR A 58 9.79 -4.99 -2.05
CA TYR A 58 8.52 -5.13 -2.76
C TYR A 58 8.37 -4.10 -3.89
N PHE A 59 8.57 -2.82 -3.56
CA PHE A 59 8.44 -1.73 -4.54
C PHE A 59 9.42 -1.91 -5.72
N SER A 60 10.69 -2.20 -5.40
CA SER A 60 11.75 -2.41 -6.39
C SER A 60 11.45 -3.59 -7.30
N HIS A 61 10.92 -4.70 -6.75
CA HIS A 61 10.51 -5.84 -7.54
C HIS A 61 9.42 -5.49 -8.55
N ARG A 62 8.42 -4.69 -8.14
CA ARG A 62 7.34 -4.23 -9.03
C ARG A 62 7.86 -3.28 -10.13
N LEU A 63 8.82 -2.42 -9.83
CA LEU A 63 9.49 -1.59 -10.84
C LEU A 63 10.26 -2.43 -11.86
N ARG A 64 11.08 -3.37 -11.40
CA ARG A 64 11.84 -4.28 -12.29
C ARG A 64 10.92 -5.04 -13.22
N MET A 65 9.76 -5.46 -12.73
CA MET A 65 8.75 -6.14 -13.53
C MET A 65 8.24 -5.25 -14.68
N LEU A 66 7.95 -3.95 -14.44
CA LEU A 66 7.57 -3.04 -15.53
C LEU A 66 8.71 -2.80 -16.53
N LEU A 67 9.93 -2.61 -16.03
CA LEU A 67 11.11 -2.42 -16.87
C LEU A 67 11.40 -3.66 -17.74
N HIS A 68 11.18 -4.87 -17.22
CA HIS A 68 11.29 -6.12 -17.97
C HIS A 68 10.36 -6.15 -19.19
N TYR A 69 9.13 -5.64 -19.04
CA TYR A 69 8.17 -5.48 -20.14
C TYR A 69 8.47 -4.26 -21.05
N GLY A 70 9.58 -3.56 -20.84
CA GLY A 70 9.96 -2.37 -21.61
C GLY A 70 9.04 -1.17 -21.37
N ILE A 71 8.33 -1.13 -20.24
CA ILE A 71 7.52 0.02 -19.82
C ILE A 71 8.42 1.02 -19.12
N VAL A 72 8.17 2.32 -19.32
CA VAL A 72 8.86 3.41 -18.61
C VAL A 72 8.00 3.85 -17.41
N PRO A 73 8.31 3.42 -16.18
CA PRO A 73 7.53 3.80 -15.00
C PRO A 73 7.78 5.26 -14.61
N VAL A 74 6.72 6.01 -14.32
CA VAL A 74 6.76 7.34 -13.71
C VAL A 74 6.15 7.24 -12.32
N VAL A 75 6.98 7.24 -11.30
CA VAL A 75 6.55 7.06 -9.91
C VAL A 75 6.12 8.40 -9.34
N VAL A 76 4.88 8.48 -8.85
CA VAL A 76 4.31 9.70 -8.26
C VAL A 76 4.07 9.46 -6.77
N PHE A 77 4.66 10.33 -5.96
CA PHE A 77 4.43 10.38 -4.52
C PHE A 77 3.50 11.55 -4.21
N ASP A 78 2.56 11.32 -3.29
CA ASP A 78 1.76 12.40 -2.73
C ASP A 78 2.69 13.41 -2.04
N GLY A 79 2.35 14.69 -2.19
CA GLY A 79 3.00 15.78 -1.49
C GLY A 79 2.30 16.08 -0.16
N ASP A 80 1.99 17.36 0.04
CA ASP A 80 1.38 17.82 1.28
C ASP A 80 -0.11 17.46 1.40
N ARG A 81 -0.63 17.57 2.62
CA ARG A 81 -2.02 17.29 2.97
C ARG A 81 -2.93 18.34 2.35
N LEU A 82 -4.03 17.87 1.78
CA LEU A 82 -5.10 18.74 1.28
C LEU A 82 -6.11 19.04 2.40
N PRO A 83 -6.49 20.30 2.62
CA PRO A 83 -7.50 20.67 3.64
C PRO A 83 -8.82 19.89 3.49
N MET A 84 -9.22 19.61 2.25
CA MET A 84 -10.44 18.91 1.89
C MET A 84 -10.46 17.43 2.33
N LYS A 85 -9.29 16.86 2.63
CA LYS A 85 -9.12 15.47 3.08
C LYS A 85 -8.75 15.37 4.57
N SER A 86 -8.85 16.48 5.31
CA SER A 86 -8.40 16.56 6.71
C SER A 86 -9.14 15.58 7.63
N ASN A 87 -10.45 15.42 7.41
CA ASN A 87 -11.28 14.49 8.18
C ASN A 87 -10.91 13.03 7.90
N GLU A 88 -10.66 12.66 6.65
CA GLU A 88 -10.26 11.31 6.28
C GLU A 88 -8.87 10.97 6.82
N GLU A 89 -7.94 11.93 6.79
CA GLU A 89 -6.59 11.73 7.34
C GLU A 89 -6.60 11.63 8.87
N SER A 90 -7.44 12.40 9.56
CA SER A 90 -7.59 12.29 11.01
C SER A 90 -8.20 10.95 11.41
N GLU A 91 -9.22 10.47 10.69
CA GLU A 91 -9.82 9.16 10.93
C GLU A 91 -8.83 8.01 10.67
N ARG A 92 -8.06 8.10 9.58
CA ARG A 92 -6.99 7.12 9.29
C ARG A 92 -5.94 7.11 10.39
N LYS A 93 -5.53 8.28 10.88
CA LYS A 93 -4.57 8.40 11.98
C LYS A 93 -5.11 7.73 13.25
N ARG A 94 -6.35 8.06 13.65
CA ARG A 94 -7.02 7.48 14.82
C ARG A 94 -7.09 5.95 14.74
N ARG A 95 -7.48 5.39 13.58
CA ARG A 95 -7.55 3.95 13.38
C ARG A 95 -6.17 3.28 13.50
N ARG A 96 -5.13 3.87 12.89
CA ARG A 96 -3.75 3.34 12.97
C ARG A 96 -3.24 3.32 14.41
N GLU A 97 -3.49 4.37 15.18
CA GLU A 97 -3.08 4.45 16.60
C GLU A 97 -3.80 3.41 17.46
N ALA A 98 -5.12 3.26 17.27
CA ALA A 98 -5.91 2.25 17.98
C ALA A 98 -5.44 0.82 17.66
N ASN A 99 -5.20 0.52 16.39
CA ASN A 99 -4.70 -0.76 15.92
C ASN A 99 -3.27 -1.04 16.44
N LEU A 100 -2.38 -0.05 16.41
CA LEU A 100 -1.04 -0.18 16.96
C LEU A 100 -1.05 -0.56 18.44
N LYS A 101 -1.95 0.06 19.23
CA LYS A 101 -2.12 -0.26 20.66
C LYS A 101 -2.56 -1.71 20.84
N LYS A 102 -3.63 -2.13 20.16
CA LYS A 102 -4.15 -3.51 20.22
C LYS A 102 -3.11 -4.55 19.78
N GLY A 103 -2.37 -4.28 18.71
CA GLY A 103 -1.33 -5.18 18.22
C GLY A 103 -0.18 -5.33 19.23
N LYS A 104 0.23 -4.24 19.89
CA LYS A 104 1.25 -4.29 20.95
C LYS A 104 0.78 -5.04 22.19
N GLU A 105 -0.50 -4.91 22.57
CA GLU A 105 -1.11 -5.67 23.67
C GLU A 105 -1.12 -7.17 23.33
N ALA A 106 -1.60 -7.54 22.15
CA ALA A 106 -1.60 -8.93 21.68
C ALA A 106 -0.20 -9.55 21.64
N LEU A 107 0.84 -8.79 21.23
CA LEU A 107 2.23 -9.26 21.29
C LEU A 107 2.69 -9.56 22.72
N LYS A 108 2.38 -8.68 23.68
CA LYS A 108 2.75 -8.88 25.10
C LYS A 108 2.10 -10.14 25.68
N GLU A 109 0.91 -10.47 25.19
CA GLU A 109 0.15 -11.65 25.58
C GLU A 109 0.51 -12.91 24.77
N GLY A 110 1.52 -12.83 23.89
CA GLY A 110 1.99 -13.95 23.06
C GLY A 110 1.08 -14.30 21.87
N ARG A 111 0.03 -13.51 21.61
CA ARG A 111 -0.92 -13.72 20.50
C ARG A 111 -0.39 -13.12 19.20
N ASN A 112 0.67 -13.73 18.66
CA ASN A 112 1.38 -13.22 17.48
C ASN A 112 0.51 -13.10 16.22
N GLY A 113 -0.38 -14.06 15.97
CA GLY A 113 -1.26 -14.01 14.80
C GLY A 113 -2.26 -12.84 14.85
N GLU A 114 -2.85 -12.60 16.02
CA GLU A 114 -3.76 -11.47 16.22
C GLU A 114 -3.03 -10.13 16.14
N ALA A 115 -1.83 -10.05 16.72
CA ALA A 115 -0.99 -8.87 16.61
C ALA A 115 -0.67 -8.52 15.15
N GLN A 116 -0.34 -9.52 14.33
CA GLN A 116 -0.05 -9.33 12.92
C GLN A 116 -1.25 -8.77 12.15
N GLU A 117 -2.47 -9.22 12.46
CA GLU A 117 -3.69 -8.68 11.84
C GLU A 117 -3.98 -7.25 12.28
N PHE A 118 -3.69 -6.87 13.54
CA PHE A 118 -3.82 -5.47 13.96
C PHE A 118 -2.78 -4.54 13.33
N PHE A 119 -1.58 -5.00 13.02
CA PHE A 119 -0.55 -4.15 12.40
C PHE A 119 -0.76 -3.87 10.91
N LYS A 120 -1.62 -4.65 10.24
CA LYS A 120 -2.00 -4.46 8.83
C LYS A 120 -3.05 -3.34 8.68
#